data_AF-A0A3D2RJ38-F1
#
_entry.id   AF-A0A3D2RJ38-F1
#
_cell.length_a   1.000
_cell.length_b   1.000
_cell.length_c   1.000
_cell.angle_alpha   90.00
_cell.angle_beta   90.00
_cell.angle_gamma   90.00
#
_symmetry.space_group_name_H-M   'P 1'
#
loop_
_entity.id
_entity.type
_entity.pdbx_description
1 polymer ?
#
loop_
_entity_poly.entity_id
_entity_poly.type
_entity_poly.pdbx_seq_one_letter_code
_entity_poly.pdbx_strand_id
1 'polypeptide(L)'
;MADRPNILFLMTDQMQGRVLDPGHVCQTPNFDRLAKRGMRFPRAYTPNAVCSPARASLMTGLLPSTHGVLEVTHCVDDDQCVLRTEYPHWAQSLEAVGYNTGYFGKWHVERSNDLTQFGWQVDGGQASSLYAEKQG
;
A
#
# COMPACT_ATOMS: atom_id res chain seq x y z
N MET A 1 6.00 1.61 26.77
CA MET A 1 5.91 1.26 25.33
C MET A 1 7.27 0.75 24.91
N ALA A 2 7.36 -0.14 23.93
CA ALA A 2 8.68 -0.48 23.37
C ALA A 2 9.24 0.76 22.65
N ASP A 3 10.53 1.05 22.84
CA ASP A 3 11.18 2.21 22.20
C ASP A 3 11.18 2.13 20.67
N ARG A 4 10.89 0.94 20.13
CA ARG A 4 10.80 0.64 18.71
C ARG A 4 9.70 -0.40 18.41
N PRO A 5 8.45 0.01 18.12
CA PRO A 5 7.36 -0.92 17.88
C PRO A 5 7.46 -1.58 16.50
N ASN A 6 7.02 -2.83 16.36
CA ASN A 6 6.80 -3.42 15.03
C ASN A 6 5.61 -2.75 14.34
N ILE A 7 5.79 -2.36 13.08
CA ILE A 7 4.77 -1.68 12.27
C ILE A 7 4.26 -2.65 11.21
N LEU A 8 2.96 -2.90 11.18
CA LEU A 8 2.30 -3.67 10.13
C LEU A 8 1.29 -2.78 9.42
N PHE A 9 1.53 -2.50 8.14
CA PHE A 9 0.59 -1.79 7.29
C PHE A 9 -0.20 -2.78 6.44
N LEU A 10 -1.52 -2.82 6.60
CA LEU A 10 -2.42 -3.68 5.83
C LEU A 10 -3.25 -2.85 4.87
N MET A 11 -3.07 -3.08 3.57
CA MET A 11 -3.83 -2.43 2.50
C MET A 11 -4.69 -3.46 1.76
N THR A 12 -5.98 -3.21 1.67
CA THR A 12 -6.89 -3.97 0.81
C THR A 12 -6.96 -3.34 -0.59
N ASP A 13 -7.29 -4.13 -1.62
CA ASP A 13 -7.53 -3.62 -2.97
C ASP A 13 -9.04 -3.55 -3.23
N GLN A 14 -9.55 -2.39 -3.65
CA GLN A 14 -10.95 -2.13 -4.01
C GLN A 14 -12.01 -2.37 -2.91
N MET A 15 -11.62 -2.54 -1.64
CA MET A 15 -12.57 -2.70 -0.54
C MET A 15 -13.25 -1.36 -0.20
N GLN A 16 -14.58 -1.35 -0.19
CA GLN A 16 -15.34 -0.20 0.27
C GLN A 16 -15.36 -0.13 1.80
N GLY A 17 -15.30 1.09 2.36
CA GLY A 17 -15.35 1.29 3.82
C GLY A 17 -16.62 0.73 4.48
N ARG A 18 -17.74 0.70 3.75
CA ARG A 18 -19.03 0.18 4.22
C ARG A 18 -19.03 -1.31 4.56
N VAL A 19 -18.03 -2.06 4.10
CA VAL A 19 -17.91 -3.51 4.38
C VAL A 19 -17.81 -3.79 5.88
N LEU A 20 -17.34 -2.81 6.67
CA LEU A 20 -17.24 -2.90 8.13
C LEU A 20 -18.44 -2.29 8.87
N ASP A 21 -19.49 -1.85 8.16
CA ASP A 21 -20.66 -1.28 8.81
C ASP A 21 -21.52 -2.36 9.48
N PRO A 22 -22.16 -2.06 10.63
CA PRO A 22 -23.08 -2.99 11.26
C PRO A 22 -24.18 -3.45 10.29
N GLY A 23 -24.41 -4.76 10.23
CA GLY A 23 -25.43 -5.34 9.36
C GLY A 23 -25.03 -5.49 7.89
N HIS A 24 -23.78 -5.20 7.51
CA HIS A 24 -23.27 -5.53 6.18
C HIS A 24 -23.25 -7.07 5.97
N VAL A 25 -23.49 -7.50 4.73
CA VAL A 25 -23.59 -8.95 4.39
C VAL A 25 -22.25 -9.68 4.39
N CYS A 26 -21.15 -8.95 4.23
CA CYS A 26 -19.80 -9.52 4.26
C CYS A 26 -19.42 -9.93 5.67
N GLN A 27 -18.82 -11.11 5.80
CA GLN A 27 -18.31 -11.60 7.08
C GLN A 27 -16.85 -11.19 7.25
N THR A 28 -16.57 -10.31 8.21
CA THR A 28 -15.22 -9.77 8.46
C THR A 28 -14.73 -10.00 9.89
N PRO A 29 -14.83 -11.22 10.47
CA PRO A 29 -14.62 -11.45 11.90
C PRO A 29 -13.23 -11.00 12.41
N ASN A 30 -12.20 -11.06 11.57
CA ASN A 30 -10.86 -10.58 11.92
C ASN A 30 -10.74 -9.05 11.94
N PHE A 31 -11.33 -8.35 10.96
CA PHE A 31 -11.37 -6.88 10.98
C PHE A 31 -12.27 -6.37 12.11
N ASP A 32 -13.39 -7.03 12.38
CA ASP A 32 -14.29 -6.68 13.48
C ASP A 32 -13.57 -6.80 14.83
N ARG A 33 -12.78 -7.88 15.00
CA ARG A 33 -11.95 -8.08 16.19
C ARG A 33 -10.86 -7.01 16.31
N LEU A 34 -10.23 -6.60 15.20
CA LEU A 34 -9.24 -5.53 15.18
C LEU A 34 -9.86 -4.19 15.57
N ALA A 35 -11.02 -3.85 14.99
CA ALA A 35 -11.76 -2.62 15.28
C ALA A 35 -12.20 -2.55 16.76
N LYS A 36 -12.66 -3.67 17.34
CA LYS A 36 -13.04 -3.75 18.78
C LYS A 36 -11.87 -3.57 19.74
N ARG A 37 -10.64 -3.87 19.31
CA ARG A 37 -9.41 -3.81 20.13
C ARG A 37 -8.54 -2.59 19.83
N GLY A 38 -8.97 -1.74 18.91
CA GLY A 38 -8.19 -0.61 18.41
C GLY A 38 -9.05 0.62 18.17
N MET A 39 -8.70 1.39 17.15
CA MET A 39 -9.41 2.59 16.75
C MET A 39 -9.98 2.41 15.34
N ARG A 40 -11.24 2.81 15.14
CA ARG A 40 -11.88 2.87 13.82
C ARG A 40 -12.09 4.33 13.41
N PHE A 41 -11.67 4.66 12.20
CA PHE A 41 -11.93 5.96 11.58
C PHE A 41 -13.09 5.82 10.58
N PRO A 42 -14.33 6.23 10.92
CA PRO A 42 -15.47 6.14 10.00
C PRO A 42 -15.36 7.13 8.83
N ARG A 43 -14.44 8.09 8.91
CA ARG A 43 -14.18 9.13 7.91
C ARG A 43 -12.70 9.14 7.55
N ALA A 44 -12.25 8.07 6.89
CA ALA A 44 -10.92 7.96 6.30
C ALA A 44 -11.06 7.98 4.78
N TYR A 45 -10.34 8.88 4.11
CA TYR A 45 -10.51 9.15 2.68
C TYR A 45 -9.21 8.86 1.93
N THR A 46 -9.35 8.26 0.75
CA THR A 46 -8.25 8.15 -0.21
C THR A 46 -8.15 9.44 -1.02
N PRO A 47 -6.95 9.95 -1.33
CA PRO A 47 -6.79 11.13 -2.17
C PRO A 47 -7.18 10.89 -3.63
N ASN A 48 -7.23 9.62 -4.06
CA ASN A 48 -7.66 9.22 -5.39
C ASN A 48 -8.38 7.86 -5.34
N ALA A 49 -9.42 7.66 -6.15
CA ALA A 49 -10.15 6.39 -6.24
C ALA A 49 -9.43 5.34 -7.11
N VAL A 50 -8.44 5.77 -7.91
CA VAL A 50 -7.62 4.91 -8.76
C VAL A 50 -6.43 4.35 -7.96
N CYS A 51 -6.14 3.06 -8.16
CA CYS A 51 -5.22 2.31 -7.30
C CYS A 51 -3.77 2.82 -7.31
N SER A 52 -3.17 3.10 -8.48
CA SER A 52 -1.79 3.59 -8.58
C SER A 52 -1.57 4.94 -7.89
N PRO A 53 -2.33 6.01 -8.18
CA PRO A 53 -2.18 7.28 -7.47
C PRO A 53 -2.47 7.15 -5.97
N ALA A 54 -3.48 6.37 -5.56
CA ALA A 54 -3.77 6.16 -4.14
C ALA A 54 -2.61 5.50 -3.38
N ARG A 55 -1.98 4.48 -3.97
CA ARG A 55 -0.81 3.80 -3.40
C ARG A 55 0.40 4.73 -3.37
N ALA A 56 0.64 5.49 -4.43
CA ALA A 56 1.74 6.45 -4.49
C ALA A 56 1.59 7.54 -3.42
N SER A 57 0.38 8.08 -3.23
CA SER A 57 0.10 9.03 -2.16
C SER A 57 0.31 8.43 -0.77
N LEU A 58 -0.07 7.16 -0.58
CA LEU A 58 0.18 6.45 0.67
C LEU A 58 1.68 6.27 0.95
N MET A 59 2.48 5.95 -0.06
CA MET A 59 3.93 5.71 0.09
C MET A 59 4.71 7.00 0.35
N THR A 60 4.32 8.09 -0.30
CA THR A 60 5.03 9.38 -0.26
C THR A 60 4.46 10.36 0.76
N GLY A 61 3.20 10.20 1.18
CA GLY A 61 2.47 11.21 1.96
C GLY A 61 2.06 12.45 1.15
N LEU A 62 2.19 12.40 -0.18
CA LEU A 62 1.94 13.53 -1.08
C LEU A 62 0.66 13.34 -1.91
N LEU A 63 0.14 14.41 -2.50
CA LEU A 63 -0.98 14.33 -3.44
C LEU A 63 -0.51 13.89 -4.85
N PRO A 64 -1.41 13.33 -5.68
CA PRO A 64 -1.10 12.92 -7.06
C PRO A 64 -0.39 13.97 -7.90
N SER A 65 -0.81 15.24 -7.80
CA SER A 65 -0.18 16.35 -8.52
C SER A 65 1.29 16.59 -8.13
N THR A 66 1.70 16.17 -6.93
CA THR A 66 3.06 16.35 -6.43
C THR A 66 3.94 15.16 -6.77
N HIS A 67 3.48 13.93 -6.51
CA HIS A 67 4.27 12.71 -6.76
C HIS A 67 4.23 12.21 -8.22
N GLY A 68 3.38 12.77 -9.08
CA GLY A 68 3.42 12.59 -10.54
C GLY A 68 2.66 11.37 -11.09
N VAL A 69 2.28 10.42 -10.24
CA VAL A 69 1.41 9.29 -10.62
C VAL A 69 -0.04 9.76 -10.65
N LEU A 70 -0.63 9.89 -11.84
CA LEU A 70 -1.99 10.41 -12.02
C LEU A 70 -2.98 9.33 -12.45
N GLU A 71 -2.52 8.32 -13.18
CA GLU A 71 -3.35 7.27 -13.76
C GLU A 71 -2.81 5.87 -13.42
N VAL A 72 -3.56 4.82 -13.80
CA VAL A 72 -3.10 3.43 -13.65
C VAL A 72 -1.80 3.20 -14.41
N THR A 73 -0.80 2.67 -13.71
CA THR A 73 0.57 2.56 -14.23
C THR A 73 0.74 1.71 -15.47
N HIS A 74 -0.27 0.99 -15.95
CA HIS A 74 -0.18 0.16 -17.16
C HIS A 74 -1.07 0.66 -18.31
N CYS A 75 -1.79 1.77 -18.11
CA CYS A 75 -2.79 2.28 -19.04
C CYS A 75 -2.34 3.54 -19.80
N VAL A 76 -1.19 4.12 -19.42
CA VAL A 76 -0.68 5.38 -19.97
C VAL A 76 0.82 5.27 -20.25
N ASP A 77 1.36 6.21 -21.00
CA ASP A 77 2.80 6.32 -21.18
C ASP A 77 3.50 6.78 -19.88
N ASP A 78 4.83 6.62 -19.84
CA ASP A 78 5.62 6.81 -18.62
C ASP A 78 5.48 8.22 -18.02
N ASP A 79 5.19 9.24 -18.83
CA ASP A 79 5.03 10.64 -18.39
C ASP A 79 3.88 10.85 -17.39
N GLN A 80 2.90 9.95 -17.35
CA GLN A 80 1.71 10.02 -16.48
C GLN A 80 1.68 8.95 -15.39
N CYS A 81 2.68 8.07 -15.35
CA CYS A 81 2.75 6.97 -14.38
C CYS A 81 4.13 6.72 -13.75
N VAL A 82 5.11 7.59 -13.97
CA VAL A 82 6.39 7.50 -13.26
C VAL A 82 6.29 8.23 -11.92
N LEU A 83 6.57 7.49 -10.85
CA LEU A 83 6.68 8.04 -9.51
C LEU A 83 7.94 8.90 -9.40
N ARG A 84 7.77 10.15 -8.95
CA ARG A 84 8.89 11.04 -8.66
C ARG A 84 9.62 10.59 -7.40
N THR A 85 10.87 10.15 -7.56
CA THR A 85 11.69 9.56 -6.49
C THR A 85 12.49 10.57 -5.69
N GLU A 86 12.32 11.87 -5.97
CA GLU A 86 12.93 12.98 -5.23
C GLU A 86 12.40 13.11 -3.78
N TYR A 87 11.22 12.52 -3.50
CA TYR A 87 10.64 12.50 -2.16
C TYR A 87 10.79 11.11 -1.53
N PRO A 88 11.28 11.01 -0.29
CA PRO A 88 11.46 9.73 0.36
C PRO A 88 10.12 9.07 0.64
N HIS A 89 10.07 7.75 0.45
CA HIS A 89 8.98 6.92 0.92
C HIS A 89 9.08 6.71 2.42
N TRP A 90 7.94 6.43 3.06
CA TRP A 90 7.95 6.12 4.50
C TRP A 90 8.76 4.86 4.81
N ALA A 91 8.85 3.88 3.89
CA ALA A 91 9.66 2.68 4.08
C ALA A 91 11.17 2.99 4.11
N GLN A 92 11.67 3.86 3.21
CA GLN A 92 13.05 4.37 3.26
C GLN A 92 13.32 5.10 4.57
N SER A 93 12.34 5.87 5.06
CA SER A 93 12.46 6.59 6.34
C SER A 93 12.56 5.63 7.53
N LEU A 94 11.85 4.50 7.51
CA LEU A 94 11.94 3.45 8.52
C LEU A 94 13.27 2.68 8.44
N GLU A 95 13.71 2.33 7.23
CA GLU A 95 15.00 1.68 7.00
C GLU A 95 16.16 2.54 7.51
N ALA A 96 16.14 3.86 7.22
CA ALA A 96 17.19 4.79 7.62
C ALA A 96 17.39 4.87 9.14
N VAL A 97 16.34 4.60 9.93
CA VAL A 97 16.45 4.55 11.39
C VAL A 97 16.74 3.13 11.91
N GLY A 98 16.81 2.12 11.05
CA GLY A 98 17.19 0.73 11.34
C GLY A 98 16.05 -0.28 11.47
N TYR A 99 14.88 -0.02 10.87
CA TYR A 99 13.83 -1.05 10.77
C TYR A 99 14.15 -2.02 9.64
N ASN A 100 13.83 -3.30 9.85
CA ASN A 100 13.77 -4.26 8.76
C ASN A 100 12.44 -4.08 8.02
N THR A 101 12.50 -3.81 6.72
CA THR A 101 11.32 -3.51 5.91
C THR A 101 11.02 -4.64 4.93
N GLY A 102 9.73 -4.94 4.73
CA GLY A 102 9.29 -5.95 3.78
C GLY A 102 7.95 -5.59 3.17
N TYR A 103 7.82 -5.87 1.88
CA TYR A 103 6.61 -5.62 1.10
C TYR A 103 6.05 -6.94 0.56
N PHE A 104 4.74 -7.12 0.67
CA PHE A 104 4.06 -8.34 0.23
C PHE A 104 2.78 -7.97 -0.52
N GLY A 105 2.65 -8.46 -1.76
CA GLY A 105 1.47 -8.24 -2.60
C GLY A 105 1.71 -7.24 -3.72
N LYS A 106 0.68 -6.44 -4.05
CA LYS A 106 0.63 -5.64 -5.29
C LYS A 106 1.24 -4.26 -5.13
N TRP A 107 2.37 -4.00 -5.79
CA TRP A 107 3.08 -2.72 -5.76
C TRP A 107 2.34 -1.60 -6.51
N HIS A 108 2.31 -1.66 -7.84
CA HIS A 108 1.44 -0.84 -8.72
C HIS A 108 1.60 0.68 -8.62
N VAL A 109 2.80 1.19 -8.30
CA VAL A 109 3.12 2.64 -8.30
C VAL A 109 4.21 3.03 -9.30
N GLU A 110 4.93 2.07 -9.85
CA GLU A 110 5.93 2.22 -10.92
C GLU A 110 6.20 0.85 -11.59
N ARG A 111 7.09 0.78 -12.59
CA ARG A 111 7.22 -0.38 -13.51
C ARG A 111 8.53 -1.17 -13.41
N SER A 112 9.56 -0.66 -12.74
CA SER A 112 10.86 -1.32 -12.60
C SER A 112 10.79 -2.62 -11.81
N ASN A 113 9.78 -2.77 -10.93
CA ASN A 113 9.65 -3.89 -9.98
C ASN A 113 10.86 -4.04 -9.05
N ASP A 114 11.70 -3.02 -8.93
CA ASP A 114 12.82 -3.00 -8.00
C ASP A 114 12.40 -2.27 -6.73
N LEU A 115 11.82 -3.03 -5.79
CA LEU A 115 11.33 -2.48 -4.53
C LEU A 115 12.45 -1.96 -3.61
N THR A 116 13.71 -2.35 -3.86
CA THR A 116 14.84 -1.93 -3.03
C THR A 116 15.09 -0.43 -3.13
N GLN A 117 14.81 0.16 -4.30
CA GLN A 117 14.88 1.62 -4.52
C GLN A 117 13.89 2.41 -3.65
N PHE A 118 12.88 1.73 -3.11
CA PHE A 118 11.79 2.30 -2.33
C PHE A 118 11.86 1.95 -0.84
N GLY A 119 13.02 1.44 -0.39
CA GLY A 119 13.28 1.13 1.01
C GLY A 119 12.64 -0.18 1.48
N TRP A 120 12.38 -1.11 0.56
CA TRP A 120 11.90 -2.46 0.87
C TRP A 120 13.03 -3.47 0.72
N GLN A 121 13.52 -3.99 1.84
CA GLN A 121 14.62 -4.96 1.86
C GLN A 121 14.17 -6.37 1.47
N VAL A 122 12.88 -6.67 1.65
CA VAL A 122 12.26 -7.94 1.27
C VAL A 122 11.12 -7.68 0.30
N ASP A 123 11.18 -8.28 -0.89
CA ASP A 123 10.07 -8.36 -1.83
C ASP A 123 9.43 -9.75 -1.79
N GLY A 124 8.27 -9.84 -1.14
CA GLY A 124 7.43 -11.05 -1.11
C GLY A 124 6.38 -11.12 -2.22
N GLY A 125 6.34 -10.14 -3.13
CA GLY A 125 5.49 -10.17 -4.33
C GLY A 125 6.07 -11.04 -5.45
N GLN A 126 7.41 -11.14 -5.55
CA GLN A 126 8.13 -11.96 -6.54
C GLN A 126 8.28 -13.44 -6.13
N ALA A 127 7.85 -13.85 -4.93
CA ALA A 127 8.12 -15.19 -4.41
C ALA A 127 6.97 -15.78 -3.57
N SER A 128 5.80 -15.99 -4.18
CA SER A 128 4.92 -17.05 -3.70
C SER A 128 4.55 -17.97 -4.85
N SER A 129 5.07 -19.21 -4.79
CA SER A 129 4.68 -20.34 -5.65
C SER A 129 3.16 -20.56 -5.68
N LEU A 130 2.44 -20.07 -4.66
CA LEU A 130 0.98 -20.12 -4.54
C LEU A 130 0.21 -19.31 -5.61
N TYR A 131 0.83 -18.31 -6.24
CA TYR A 131 0.21 -17.54 -7.34
C TYR A 131 0.56 -18.09 -8.74
N ALA A 132 1.67 -18.83 -8.87
CA ALA A 132 2.07 -19.44 -10.14
C ALA A 132 1.17 -20.62 -10.54
N GLU A 133 0.61 -21.34 -9.57
CA GLU A 133 -0.20 -22.54 -9.80
C GLU A 133 -1.65 -22.26 -10.27
N LYS A 134 -2.11 -21.00 -10.28
CA LYS A 134 -3.49 -20.64 -10.67
C LYS A 134 -3.64 -20.05 -12.08
N GLN A 135 -2.59 -20.09 -12.91
CA GLN A 135 -2.67 -19.70 -14.32
C GLN A 135 -2.43 -20.87 -15.30
N GLY A 136 -2.59 -22.10 -14.84
CA GLY A 136 -2.64 -23.32 -15.68
C GLY A 136 -4.07 -23.78 -15.91
#